data_AF-A0A2N3J4P0-F1
#
_entry.id   AF-A0A2N3J4P0-F1
#
_cell.length_a   1.000
_cell.length_b   1.000
_cell.length_c   1.000
_cell.angle_alpha   90.00
_cell.angle_beta   90.00
_cell.angle_gamma   90.00
#
_symmetry.space_group_name_H-M   'P 1'
#
loop_
_entity.id
_entity.type
_entity.pdbx_description
1 polymer ?
#
loop_
_entity_poly.entity_id
_entity_poly.type
_entity_poly.pdbx_seq_one_letter_code
_entity_poly.pdbx_strand_id
1 'polypeptide(L)'
;MSAHEIIRIANELAAKGFTPTTAMVKARLSQPVPMAELLKVLSQWKQQPAASHEHESLPEVAPQPAPELTLQQLAEQLARIEQKVDRLTDLLIQQGQR
;
A
#
# COMPACT_ATOMS: atom_id res chain seq x y z
N MET A 1 2.77 5.65 16.16
CA MET A 1 3.78 4.57 16.24
C MET A 1 3.75 3.64 15.02
N SER A 2 2.66 3.65 14.23
CA SER A 2 2.41 2.72 13.11
C SER A 2 3.33 2.86 11.89
N ALA A 3 3.65 4.10 11.47
CA ALA A 3 4.48 4.34 10.27
C ALA A 3 5.91 3.78 10.37
N HIS A 4 6.54 3.89 11.55
CA HIS A 4 7.88 3.36 11.78
C HIS A 4 7.92 1.83 11.71
N GLU A 5 6.86 1.17 12.18
CA GLU A 5 6.72 -0.29 12.12
C GLU A 5 6.56 -0.78 10.68
N ILE A 6 5.76 -0.09 9.86
CA ILE A 6 5.61 -0.37 8.42
C ILE A 6 6.96 -0.29 7.70
N ILE A 7 7.72 0.79 7.93
CA ILE A 7 9.03 1.00 7.30
C ILE A 7 10.02 -0.08 7.75
N ARG A 8 10.05 -0.42 9.05
CA ARG A 8 10.90 -1.49 9.58
C ARG A 8 10.62 -2.82 8.89
N ILE A 9 9.34 -3.23 8.81
CA ILE A 9 8.95 -4.49 8.17
C ILE A 9 9.30 -4.48 6.68
N ALA A 10 9.08 -3.36 5.97
CA ALA A 10 9.43 -3.23 4.57
C ALA A 10 10.94 -3.39 4.33
N ASN A 11 11.77 -2.76 5.17
CA ASN A 11 13.23 -2.92 5.13
C ASN A 11 13.66 -4.36 5.43
N GLU A 12 13.07 -5.02 6.43
CA GLU A 12 13.39 -6.43 6.74
C GLU A 12 13.03 -7.39 5.61
N LEU A 13 11.92 -7.13 4.91
CA LEU A 13 11.52 -7.91 3.75
C LEU A 13 12.48 -7.69 2.57
N ALA A 14 12.85 -6.43 2.30
CA ALA A 14 13.83 -6.08 1.28
C ALA A 14 15.19 -6.71 1.57
N ALA A 15 15.70 -6.60 2.81
CA ALA A 15 16.97 -7.20 3.22
C ALA A 15 17.01 -8.73 3.07
N LYS A 16 15.85 -9.39 3.02
CA LYS A 16 15.69 -10.83 2.76
C LYS A 16 15.55 -11.17 1.27
N GLY A 17 15.65 -10.18 0.38
CA GLY A 17 15.48 -10.31 -1.06
C GLY A 17 14.01 -10.32 -1.53
N PHE A 18 13.05 -9.98 -0.67
CA PHE A 18 11.63 -9.93 -1.06
C PHE A 18 11.17 -8.50 -1.32
N THR A 19 10.40 -8.30 -2.39
CA THR A 19 9.69 -7.04 -2.62
C THR A 19 8.55 -6.88 -1.61
N PRO A 20 8.56 -5.86 -0.74
CA PRO A 20 7.50 -5.68 0.26
C PRO A 20 6.16 -5.37 -0.39
N THR A 21 5.13 -6.14 -0.05
CA THR A 21 3.75 -5.91 -0.49
C THR A 21 2.85 -5.53 0.68
N THR A 22 1.74 -4.85 0.39
CA THR A 22 0.71 -4.47 1.36
C THR A 22 0.27 -5.66 2.22
N ALA A 23 0.05 -6.82 1.60
CA ALA A 23 -0.34 -8.04 2.30
C ALA A 23 0.76 -8.57 3.23
N MET A 24 2.02 -8.56 2.76
CA MET A 24 3.17 -9.03 3.53
C MET A 24 3.49 -8.14 4.74
N VAL A 25 3.32 -6.83 4.58
CA VAL A 25 3.46 -5.87 5.67
C VAL A 25 2.30 -6.04 6.65
N LYS A 26 1.06 -6.08 6.16
CA LYS A 26 -0.15 -6.24 7.00
C LYS A 26 -0.11 -7.50 7.86
N ALA A 27 0.38 -8.62 7.32
CA ALA A 27 0.51 -9.89 8.04
C ALA A 27 1.49 -9.85 9.22
N ARG A 28 2.36 -8.83 9.29
CA ARG A 28 3.43 -8.70 10.30
C ARG A 28 3.24 -7.51 11.23
N LEU A 29 2.18 -6.72 11.04
CA LEU A 29 1.86 -5.60 11.93
C LEU A 29 1.25 -6.11 13.23
N SER A 30 1.72 -5.54 14.35
CA SER A 30 1.28 -5.94 15.70
C SER A 30 -0.10 -5.37 16.05
N GLN A 31 -0.47 -4.25 15.43
CA GLN A 31 -1.77 -3.59 15.62
C GLN A 31 -2.44 -3.31 14.27
N PRO A 32 -3.78 -3.29 14.23
CA PRO A 32 -4.50 -2.88 13.03
C PRO A 32 -4.17 -1.41 12.70
N VAL A 33 -3.63 -1.18 11.51
CA VAL A 33 -3.34 0.15 10.99
C VAL A 33 -4.36 0.47 9.89
N PRO A 34 -4.88 1.71 9.82
CA PRO A 34 -5.74 2.14 8.71
C PRO A 34 -5.07 1.85 7.36
N MET A 35 -5.81 1.22 6.44
CA MET A 35 -5.24 0.78 5.15
C MET A 35 -4.64 1.95 4.36
N ALA A 36 -5.28 3.12 4.40
CA ALA A 36 -4.77 4.34 3.78
C ALA A 36 -3.39 4.75 4.31
N GLU A 37 -3.17 4.62 5.62
CA GLU A 37 -1.88 4.92 6.25
C GLU A 37 -0.81 3.91 5.83
N LEU A 38 -1.15 2.62 5.82
CA LEU A 38 -0.25 1.56 5.34
C LEU A 38 0.19 1.80 3.89
N LEU A 39 -0.77 2.07 3.00
CA LEU A 39 -0.49 2.33 1.59
C LEU A 39 0.35 3.59 1.40
N LYS A 40 0.05 4.67 2.12
CA LYS A 40 0.80 5.92 2.05
C LYS A 40 2.26 5.70 2.46
N VAL A 41 2.49 5.07 3.59
CA VAL A 41 3.84 4.82 4.13
C VAL A 41 4.62 3.83 3.26
N LEU A 42 3.97 2.76 2.77
CA LEU A 42 4.62 1.79 1.90
C LEU A 42 4.94 2.37 0.52
N SER A 43 4.07 3.23 -0.02
CA SER A 43 4.33 3.97 -1.26
C SER A 43 5.50 4.93 -1.10
N GLN A 44 5.55 5.67 0.02
CA GLN A 44 6.68 6.53 0.36
C GLN A 44 7.97 5.72 0.47
N TRP A 45 7.96 4.56 1.13
CA TRP A 45 9.12 3.67 1.23
C TRP A 45 9.62 3.20 -0.15
N LYS A 46 8.71 2.84 -1.06
CA LYS A 46 9.07 2.45 -2.44
C LYS A 46 9.71 3.58 -3.24
N GLN A 47 9.38 4.82 -2.94
CA GLN A 47 9.95 6.01 -3.58
C GLN A 47 11.25 6.47 -2.93
N GLN A 48 11.58 5.98 -1.73
CA GLN A 48 12.88 6.24 -1.12
C GLN A 48 13.95 5.50 -1.92
N PRO A 49 15.04 6.16 -2.31
CA PRO A 49 16.20 5.50 -2.88
C PRO A 49 16.93 4.75 -1.76
N ALA A 50 16.30 3.68 -1.26
CA ALA A 50 16.99 2.69 -0.45
C ALA A 50 17.92 1.94 -1.39
N ALA A 51 19.22 2.13 -1.17
CA ALA A 51 20.28 1.50 -1.92
C ALA A 51 19.98 0.01 -2.16
N SER A 52 19.98 -0.37 -3.44
CA SER A 52 20.06 -1.73 -3.96
C SER A 52 18.90 -2.66 -3.59
N HIS A 53 17.90 -2.74 -4.46
CA HIS A 53 17.56 -4.03 -5.03
C HIS A 53 17.35 -3.85 -6.52
N GLU A 54 18.18 -4.57 -7.27
CA GLU A 54 18.26 -4.62 -8.71
C GLU A 54 16.86 -4.82 -9.29
N HIS A 55 16.26 -3.71 -9.74
CA HIS A 55 15.33 -3.82 -10.85
C HIS A 55 16.20 -4.29 -12.01
N GLU A 56 16.10 -5.59 -12.28
CA GLU A 56 16.39 -6.21 -13.55
C GLU A 56 16.09 -5.18 -14.65
N SER A 57 17.14 -4.69 -15.30
CA SER A 57 17.03 -3.89 -16.52
C SER A 57 16.31 -4.74 -17.54
N LEU A 58 14.98 -4.66 -17.56
CA LEU A 58 14.23 -4.85 -18.78
C LEU A 58 14.75 -3.78 -19.75
N PRO A 59 15.12 -4.18 -20.98
CA PRO A 59 15.70 -3.25 -21.94
C PRO A 59 14.72 -2.09 -22.13
N GLU A 60 15.29 -0.88 -22.08
CA GLU A 60 14.63 0.40 -22.30
C GLU A 60 13.76 0.37 -23.56
N VAL A 61 12.49 0.03 -23.39
CA VAL A 61 11.46 0.28 -24.38
C VAL A 61 11.05 1.74 -24.16
N ALA A 62 11.28 2.54 -25.20
CA ALA A 62 10.94 3.96 -25.27
C ALA A 62 9.65 4.31 -24.50
N PRO A 63 9.62 5.45 -23.78
CA PRO A 63 8.53 5.80 -22.89
C PRO A 63 7.23 5.96 -23.69
N GLN A 64 6.45 4.88 -23.73
CA GLN A 64 5.04 4.97 -24.01
C GLN A 64 4.42 5.58 -22.75
N PRO A 65 3.67 6.69 -22.86
CA PRO A 65 2.94 7.22 -21.73
C PRO A 65 1.85 6.20 -21.38
N ALA A 66 2.18 5.26 -20.50
CA ALA A 66 1.16 4.63 -19.69
C ALA A 66 0.38 5.76 -19.03
N PRO A 67 -0.96 5.71 -18.97
CA PRO A 67 -1.71 6.71 -18.24
C PRO A 67 -1.28 6.61 -16.78
N GLU A 68 -0.32 7.44 -16.39
CA GLU A 68 0.09 7.60 -15.01
C GLU A 68 -1.14 8.14 -14.29
N LEU A 69 -1.87 7.23 -13.64
CA LEU A 69 -2.95 7.60 -12.75
C LEU A 69 -2.34 8.59 -11.76
N THR A 70 -2.76 9.85 -11.88
CA THR A 70 -2.24 10.92 -11.05
C THR A 70 -2.55 10.59 -9.59
N LEU A 71 -1.71 11.05 -8.67
CA LEU A 71 -1.96 10.86 -7.24
C LEU A 71 -3.36 11.34 -6.82
N GLN A 72 -3.90 12.34 -7.52
CA GLN A 72 -5.26 12.84 -7.35
C GLN A 72 -6.32 11.81 -7.75
N GLN A 73 -6.16 11.15 -8.91
CA GLN A 73 -7.06 10.11 -9.38
C GLN A 73 -7.02 8.84 -8.51
N LEU A 74 -5.85 8.55 -7.92
CA LEU A 74 -5.70 7.46 -6.97
C LEU A 74 -6.37 7.78 -5.63
N ALA A 75 -6.21 9.00 -5.12
CA ALA A 75 -6.87 9.47 -3.91
C ALA A 75 -8.41 9.44 -4.04
N GLU A 76 -8.93 9.84 -5.20
CA GLU A 76 -10.37 9.77 -5.48
C GLU A 76 -10.90 8.34 -5.54
N GLN A 77 -10.17 7.43 -6.19
CA GLN A 77 -10.54 6.02 -6.22
C GLN A 77 -10.52 5.41 -4.83
N LEU A 78 -9.53 5.76 -4.01
CA LEU A 78 -9.44 5.33 -2.62
C LEU A 78 -10.65 5.81 -1.82
N ALA A 79 -10.99 7.10 -1.89
CA ALA A 79 -12.16 7.66 -1.19
C ALA A 79 -13.48 6.97 -1.60
N ARG A 80 -13.66 6.68 -2.89
CA ARG A 80 -14.83 5.94 -3.38
C ARG A 80 -14.89 4.50 -2.85
N ILE A 81 -13.74 3.84 -2.72
CA ILE A 81 -13.66 2.48 -2.18
C ILE A 81 -13.94 2.49 -0.68
N GLU A 82 -13.38 3.44 0.06
CA GLU A 82 -13.61 3.62 1.51
C GLU A 82 -15.10 3.83 1.81
N GLN A 83 -15.77 4.73 1.10
CA GLN A 83 -17.22 4.95 1.25
C GLN A 83 -18.06 3.69 0.99
N LYS A 84 -17.64 2.85 0.05
CA LYS A 84 -18.33 1.58 -0.22
C LYS A 84 -18.13 0.59 0.93
N VAL A 85 -16.93 0.53 1.50
CA VAL A 85 -16.63 -0.34 2.65
C VAL A 85 -17.41 0.09 3.88
N ASP A 86 -17.47 1.39 4.17
CA ASP A 86 -18.24 1.93 5.29
C ASP A 86 -19.72 1.56 5.16
N ARG A 87 -20.29 1.78 3.98
CA ARG A 87 -21.69 1.43 3.70
C ARG A 87 -21.99 -0.06 3.84
N LEU A 88 -21.08 -0.92 3.41
CA LEU A 88 -21.21 -2.37 3.58
C LEU A 88 -21.10 -2.77 5.06
N THR A 89 -20.22 -2.11 5.81
CA THR A 89 -20.05 -2.34 7.24
C THR A 89 -21.32 -1.96 8.01
N ASP A 90 -21.89 -0.79 7.72
CA ASP A 90 -23.15 -0.34 8.31
C ASP A 90 -24.30 -1.30 8.00
N LEU A 91 -24.38 -1.80 6.76
CA LEU A 91 -25.39 -2.79 6.37
C LEU A 91 -25.23 -4.10 7.15
N LEU A 92 -24.00 -4.61 7.30
CA LEU A 92 -23.73 -5.83 8.05
C LEU A 92 -24.07 -5.67 9.54
N ILE A 93 -23.76 -4.51 10.13
CA ILE A 93 -24.14 -4.19 11.51
C ILE A 93 -25.66 -4.16 11.67
N GLN A 94 -26.38 -3.52 10.74
CA GLN A 94 -27.85 -3.51 10.75
C GLN A 94 -28.46 -4.91 10.58
N GLN A 95 -27.85 -5.76 9.77
CA GLN A 95 -28.33 -7.13 9.56
C GLN A 95 -28.07 -8.04 10.76
N GLY A 96 -26.95 -7.84 11.49
CA GLY A 96 -26.62 -8.59 12.69
C GLY A 96 -27.38 -8.14 13.95
N GLN A 97 -28.04 -6.98 13.93
CA GLN A 97 -28.91 -6.48 14.99
C GLN A 97 -30.38 -6.88 14.84
N ARG A 98 -30.72 -7.66 13.80
CA ARG A 98 -32.06 -8.20 13.56
C ARG A 98 -32.17 -9.67 13.96
#